data_AF-A0A3L7Y5V6-F1
#
_entry.id   AF-A0A3L7Y5V6-F1
#
_cell.length_a   1.000
_cell.length_b   1.000
_cell.length_c   1.000
_cell.angle_alpha   90.00
_cell.angle_beta   90.00
_cell.angle_gamma   90.00
#
_symmetry.space_group_name_H-M   'P 1'
#
loop_
_entity.id
_entity.type
_entity.pdbx_description
1 polymer ?
#
loop_
_entity_poly.entity_id
_entity_poly.type
_entity_poly.pdbx_seq_one_letter_code
_entity_poly.pdbx_strand_id
1 'polypeptide(L)'
;MYRVKIAGRWTEAPKWALDLPFEVRPMRGFTVAAWPNWRPTLELLANATARAKRKLEWVRIHDHTGTRREPSHPFGWVITETGEMFLCSYDKGTALHELAHLISGDSHGDAWARKCFELHRTWLRGAAIKAADLEVTRYLSGRREWKRRFGERPPKQPVPKSSWVSEGRRAAAAAR
;
A
#
# COMPACT_ATOMS: atom_id res chain seq x y z
N MET A 1 -19.20 -17.36 -8.16
CA MET A 1 -18.92 -15.97 -8.59
C MET A 1 -20.23 -15.27 -8.84
N TYR A 2 -20.32 -13.96 -8.62
CA TYR A 2 -21.52 -13.15 -8.82
C TYR A 2 -21.23 -12.07 -9.85
N ARG A 3 -22.18 -11.82 -10.75
CA ARG A 3 -22.10 -10.72 -11.72
C ARG A 3 -22.83 -9.51 -11.15
N VAL A 4 -22.09 -8.46 -10.81
CA VAL A 4 -22.61 -7.27 -10.12
C VAL A 4 -22.12 -5.99 -10.80
N LYS A 5 -22.79 -4.87 -10.57
CA LYS A 5 -22.40 -3.56 -11.11
C LYS A 5 -21.61 -2.79 -10.04
N ILE A 6 -20.31 -2.60 -10.25
CA ILE A 6 -19.37 -1.91 -9.35
C ILE A 6 -18.84 -0.68 -10.07
N ALA A 7 -18.96 0.50 -9.45
CA ALA A 7 -18.55 1.78 -10.04
C ALA A 7 -19.01 1.96 -11.52
N GLY A 8 -20.24 1.54 -11.83
CA GLY A 8 -20.83 1.62 -13.16
C GLY A 8 -20.48 0.48 -14.13
N ARG A 9 -19.62 -0.47 -13.76
CA ARG A 9 -19.15 -1.57 -14.62
C ARG A 9 -19.64 -2.92 -14.13
N TRP A 10 -20.05 -3.79 -15.06
CA TRP A 10 -20.32 -5.20 -14.73
C TRP A 10 -19.02 -5.92 -14.41
N THR A 11 -18.97 -6.60 -13.28
CA THR A 11 -17.77 -7.27 -12.75
C THR A 11 -18.15 -8.61 -12.14
N GLU A 12 -17.30 -9.61 -12.35
CA GLU A 12 -17.40 -10.89 -11.67
C GLU A 12 -16.64 -10.83 -10.34
N ALA A 13 -17.38 -10.90 -9.24
CA ALA A 13 -16.82 -10.83 -7.89
C ALA A 13 -17.22 -12.07 -7.06
N PRO A 14 -16.32 -12.60 -6.22
CA PRO A 14 -16.66 -13.64 -5.27
C PRO A 14 -17.49 -13.07 -4.11
N LYS A 15 -18.33 -13.90 -3.49
CA LYS A 15 -19.21 -13.47 -2.38
C LYS A 15 -18.45 -12.77 -1.25
N TRP A 16 -17.31 -13.32 -0.85
CA TRP A 16 -16.52 -12.76 0.25
C TRP A 16 -16.10 -11.31 0.00
N ALA A 17 -15.85 -10.91 -1.25
CA ALA A 17 -15.44 -9.55 -1.58
C ALA A 17 -16.62 -8.58 -1.49
N LEU A 18 -17.85 -9.06 -1.73
CA LEU A 18 -19.08 -8.30 -1.61
C LEU A 18 -19.54 -8.15 -0.15
N ASP A 19 -19.13 -9.08 0.71
CA ASP A 19 -19.46 -9.07 2.14
C ASP A 19 -18.49 -8.21 2.97
N LEU A 20 -17.46 -7.61 2.35
CA LEU A 20 -16.54 -6.68 3.01
C LEU A 20 -17.23 -5.36 3.39
N PRO A 21 -16.77 -4.65 4.43
CA PRO A 21 -17.39 -3.41 4.89
C PRO A 21 -17.14 -2.19 3.98
N PHE A 22 -16.53 -2.41 2.80
CA PHE A 22 -16.24 -1.40 1.79
C PHE A 22 -16.42 -2.03 0.40
N GLU A 23 -16.76 -1.20 -0.59
CA GLU A 23 -16.87 -1.68 -1.98
C GLU A 23 -15.48 -1.95 -2.57
N VAL A 24 -15.22 -3.17 -3.00
CA VAL A 24 -13.99 -3.48 -3.75
C VAL A 24 -14.19 -3.12 -5.22
N ARG A 25 -13.33 -2.25 -5.76
CA ARG A 25 -13.41 -1.74 -7.14
C ARG A 25 -12.25 -2.24 -8.01
N PRO A 26 -12.42 -3.33 -8.77
CA PRO A 26 -11.41 -3.77 -9.72
C PRO A 26 -11.14 -2.74 -10.82
N MET A 27 -9.87 -2.51 -11.14
CA MET A 27 -9.47 -1.71 -12.28
C MET A 27 -9.79 -2.39 -13.62
N ARG A 28 -9.73 -1.59 -14.71
CA ARG A 28 -9.84 -2.14 -16.06
C ARG A 28 -8.72 -3.17 -16.29
N GLY A 29 -9.07 -4.33 -16.82
CA GLY A 29 -8.12 -5.43 -17.07
C GLY A 29 -7.95 -6.40 -15.91
N PHE A 30 -8.67 -6.21 -14.80
CA PHE A 30 -8.65 -7.15 -13.69
C PHE A 30 -9.23 -8.51 -14.08
N THR A 31 -8.50 -9.59 -13.81
CA THR A 31 -8.93 -10.96 -14.10
C THR A 31 -9.44 -11.66 -12.85
N VAL A 32 -10.37 -12.60 -13.02
CA VAL A 32 -10.93 -13.40 -11.91
C VAL A 32 -9.85 -14.16 -11.15
N ALA A 33 -8.74 -14.53 -11.81
CA ALA A 33 -7.61 -15.23 -11.22
C ALA A 33 -6.87 -14.40 -10.15
N ALA A 34 -7.03 -13.07 -10.14
CA ALA A 34 -6.39 -12.20 -9.16
C ALA A 34 -7.11 -12.14 -7.81
N TRP A 35 -8.38 -12.56 -7.73
CA TRP A 35 -9.18 -12.51 -6.50
C TRP A 35 -8.53 -13.24 -5.32
N PRO A 36 -8.01 -14.48 -5.46
CA PRO A 36 -7.34 -15.17 -4.37
C PRO A 36 -6.11 -14.44 -3.83
N ASN A 37 -5.37 -13.71 -4.69
CA ASN A 37 -4.19 -12.95 -4.28
C ASN A 37 -4.58 -11.72 -3.43
N TRP A 38 -5.72 -11.10 -3.75
CA TRP A 38 -6.24 -9.94 -3.02
C TRP A 38 -6.87 -10.28 -1.68
N ARG A 39 -7.49 -11.45 -1.57
CA ARG A 39 -8.29 -11.84 -0.40
C ARG A 39 -7.57 -11.61 0.94
N PRO A 40 -6.33 -12.09 1.16
CA PRO A 40 -5.66 -11.94 2.45
C PRO A 40 -5.39 -10.48 2.84
N THR A 41 -5.22 -9.59 1.86
CA THR A 41 -4.92 -8.17 2.09
C THR A 41 -6.18 -7.39 2.33
N LEU A 42 -7.26 -7.67 1.60
CA LEU A 42 -8.56 -7.02 1.81
C LEU A 42 -9.22 -7.46 3.14
N GLU A 43 -9.13 -8.74 3.51
CA GLU A 43 -9.61 -9.22 4.81
C GLU A 43 -8.79 -8.62 5.98
N LEU A 44 -7.46 -8.52 5.82
CA LEU A 44 -6.62 -7.82 6.80
C LEU A 44 -7.02 -6.36 6.93
N LEU A 45 -7.22 -5.67 5.80
CA LEU A 45 -7.61 -4.27 5.79
C LEU A 45 -8.96 -4.05 6.47
N ALA A 46 -9.97 -4.90 6.20
CA ALA A 46 -11.27 -4.85 6.85
C ALA A 46 -11.18 -5.01 8.37
N ASN A 47 -10.35 -5.94 8.85
CA ASN A 47 -10.14 -6.13 10.28
C ASN A 47 -9.40 -4.94 10.91
N ALA A 48 -8.39 -4.41 10.22
CA ALA A 48 -7.59 -3.30 10.70
C ALA A 48 -8.38 -1.98 10.75
N THR A 49 -9.22 -1.70 9.74
CA THR A 49 -10.09 -0.51 9.71
C THR A 49 -11.17 -0.58 10.77
N ALA A 50 -11.80 -1.75 10.94
CA ALA A 50 -12.78 -1.98 12.00
C ALA A 50 -12.17 -1.74 13.39
N ARG A 51 -10.98 -2.30 13.66
CA ARG A 51 -10.25 -2.07 14.93
C ARG A 51 -9.89 -0.60 15.14
N ALA A 52 -9.52 0.10 14.07
CA ALA A 52 -9.19 1.52 14.11
C ALA A 52 -10.42 2.43 14.22
N LYS A 53 -11.64 1.89 14.13
CA LYS A 53 -12.90 2.66 14.04
C LYS A 53 -12.81 3.71 12.92
N ARG A 54 -12.32 3.28 11.76
CA ARG A 54 -12.25 4.08 10.53
C ARG A 54 -13.09 3.44 9.46
N LYS A 55 -13.73 4.28 8.65
CA LYS A 55 -14.54 3.84 7.51
C LYS A 55 -13.71 3.94 6.24
N LEU A 56 -13.77 2.89 5.43
CA LEU A 56 -13.41 2.94 4.01
C LEU A 56 -14.72 2.88 3.24
N GLU A 57 -14.89 3.76 2.25
CA GLU A 57 -16.06 3.69 1.36
C GLU A 57 -15.81 2.66 0.28
N TRP A 58 -14.64 2.72 -0.34
CA TRP A 58 -14.23 1.77 -1.35
C TRP A 58 -12.72 1.60 -1.43
N VAL A 59 -12.30 0.44 -1.92
CA VAL A 59 -10.90 0.08 -2.17
C VAL A 59 -10.76 -0.33 -3.62
N ARG A 60 -10.03 0.47 -4.41
CA ARG A 60 -9.73 0.18 -5.80
C ARG A 60 -8.47 -0.68 -5.88
N ILE A 61 -8.56 -1.77 -6.65
CA ILE A 61 -7.52 -2.78 -6.75
C ILE A 61 -7.10 -3.02 -8.19
N HIS A 62 -5.84 -3.37 -8.40
CA HIS A 62 -5.26 -3.67 -9.70
C HIS A 62 -4.83 -5.15 -9.81
N ASP A 63 -4.62 -5.64 -11.02
CA ASP A 63 -4.18 -7.01 -11.30
C ASP A 63 -2.78 -6.99 -11.92
N HIS A 64 -1.87 -7.74 -11.32
CA HIS A 64 -0.50 -7.95 -11.81
C HIS A 64 -0.25 -9.40 -12.25
N THR A 65 -1.29 -10.22 -12.35
CA THR A 65 -1.17 -11.62 -12.79
C THR A 65 -0.63 -11.67 -14.21
N GLY A 66 0.49 -12.37 -14.40
CA GLY A 66 1.13 -12.54 -15.71
C GLY A 66 1.91 -11.32 -16.23
N THR A 67 2.07 -10.24 -15.44
CA THR A 67 2.92 -9.11 -15.87
C THR A 67 4.39 -9.51 -15.83
N ARG A 68 5.12 -9.29 -16.94
CA ARG A 68 6.57 -9.61 -17.06
C ARG A 68 7.48 -8.77 -16.16
N ARG A 69 6.99 -7.66 -15.60
CA ARG A 69 7.70 -6.79 -14.67
C ARG A 69 6.87 -6.68 -13.40
N GLU A 70 7.45 -7.05 -12.27
CA GLU A 70 6.93 -6.61 -10.98
C GLU A 70 6.94 -5.06 -10.94
N PRO A 71 5.92 -4.42 -10.35
CA PRO A 71 5.99 -2.99 -10.11
C PRO A 71 7.25 -2.68 -9.30
N SER A 72 7.98 -1.63 -9.70
CA SER A 72 9.27 -1.24 -9.11
C SER A 72 9.19 -0.97 -7.60
N HIS A 73 7.99 -0.65 -7.12
CA HIS A 73 7.59 -0.73 -5.72
C HIS A 73 6.06 -0.87 -5.66
N PRO A 74 5.51 -1.49 -4.61
CA PRO A 74 4.09 -1.40 -4.35
C PRO A 74 3.71 0.07 -4.10
N PHE A 75 2.55 0.46 -4.60
CA PHE A 75 2.05 1.84 -4.52
C PHE A 75 0.60 1.83 -4.06
N GLY A 76 0.24 2.82 -3.28
CA GLY A 76 -1.12 3.07 -2.84
C GLY A 76 -1.33 4.56 -2.61
N TRP A 77 -2.59 4.91 -2.37
CA TRP A 77 -2.98 6.19 -1.81
C TRP A 77 -4.32 6.05 -1.10
N VAL A 78 -4.59 6.94 -0.16
CA VAL A 78 -5.91 7.09 0.45
C VAL A 78 -6.31 8.56 0.48
N ILE A 79 -7.58 8.83 0.22
CA ILE A 79 -8.19 10.14 0.49
C ILE A 79 -8.77 10.06 1.90
N THR A 80 -8.14 10.76 2.84
CA THR A 80 -8.41 10.62 4.28
C THR A 80 -9.79 11.14 4.69
N GLU A 81 -10.33 12.06 3.91
CA GLU A 81 -11.60 12.74 4.12
C GLU A 81 -12.78 11.84 3.73
N THR A 82 -12.61 11.06 2.67
CA THR A 82 -13.68 10.26 2.06
C THR A 82 -13.47 8.76 2.24
N GLY A 83 -12.34 8.31 2.78
CA GLY A 83 -12.09 6.87 2.99
C GLY A 83 -11.96 6.09 1.69
N GLU A 84 -11.49 6.75 0.64
CA GLU A 84 -11.29 6.16 -0.69
C GLU A 84 -9.84 5.71 -0.84
N MET A 85 -9.61 4.43 -1.10
CA MET A 85 -8.25 3.88 -1.13
C MET A 85 -7.95 3.23 -2.48
N PHE A 86 -6.73 3.38 -2.94
CA PHE A 86 -6.17 2.63 -4.06
C PHE A 86 -4.99 1.78 -3.59
N LEU A 87 -4.96 0.53 -4.03
CA LEU A 87 -3.85 -0.39 -3.83
C LEU A 87 -3.44 -0.97 -5.18
N CYS A 88 -2.18 -0.74 -5.56
CA CYS A 88 -1.61 -1.26 -6.79
C CYS A 88 -1.21 -2.75 -6.65
N SER A 89 -0.88 -3.22 -5.44
CA SER A 89 -0.37 -4.57 -5.22
C SER A 89 -1.05 -5.27 -4.04
N TYR A 90 -0.88 -6.60 -3.97
CA TYR A 90 -1.36 -7.44 -2.88
C TYR A 90 -0.57 -7.26 -1.57
N ASP A 91 0.41 -6.34 -1.52
CA ASP A 91 1.27 -6.17 -0.34
C ASP A 91 0.50 -5.61 0.87
N LYS A 92 0.58 -6.35 1.99
CA LYS A 92 -0.07 -5.98 3.25
C LYS A 92 0.58 -4.78 3.92
N GLY A 93 1.90 -4.60 3.75
CA GLY A 93 2.61 -3.43 4.29
C GLY A 93 2.07 -2.14 3.70
N THR A 94 1.88 -2.12 2.39
CA THR A 94 1.29 -1.00 1.64
C THR A 94 -0.15 -0.70 2.08
N ALA A 95 -0.99 -1.73 2.25
CA ALA A 95 -2.35 -1.52 2.75
C ALA A 95 -2.37 -0.89 4.16
N LEU A 96 -1.47 -1.32 5.05
CA LEU A 96 -1.33 -0.76 6.39
C LEU A 96 -0.71 0.63 6.40
N HIS A 97 0.20 0.93 5.47
CA HIS A 97 0.76 2.26 5.25
C HIS A 97 -0.34 3.26 4.88
N GLU A 98 -1.22 2.89 3.93
CA GLU A 98 -2.34 3.75 3.54
C GLU A 98 -3.36 3.88 4.68
N LEU A 99 -3.63 2.79 5.41
CA LEU A 99 -4.47 2.87 6.60
C LEU A 99 -3.88 3.79 7.68
N ALA A 100 -2.55 3.86 7.82
CA ALA A 100 -1.91 4.76 8.76
C ALA A 100 -2.22 6.23 8.41
N HIS A 101 -2.19 6.61 7.14
CA HIS A 101 -2.63 7.94 6.68
C HIS A 101 -4.07 8.22 7.09
N LEU A 102 -4.99 7.28 6.84
CA LEU A 102 -6.39 7.42 7.22
C LEU A 102 -6.60 7.56 8.73
N ILE A 103 -5.76 6.93 9.55
CA ILE A 103 -5.88 7.02 11.01
C ILE A 103 -5.30 8.33 11.54
N SER A 104 -4.13 8.73 11.04
CA SER A 104 -3.39 9.89 11.57
C SER A 104 -3.80 11.22 10.94
N GLY A 105 -4.35 11.22 9.73
CA GLY A 105 -4.58 12.44 8.93
C GLY A 105 -3.30 13.14 8.51
N ASP A 106 -2.16 12.45 8.58
CA ASP A 106 -0.82 13.04 8.48
C ASP A 106 -0.10 12.53 7.21
N SER A 107 0.53 13.45 6.48
CA SER A 107 1.23 13.16 5.22
C SER A 107 2.70 12.86 5.49
N HIS A 108 2.99 11.59 5.81
CA HIS A 108 4.33 11.07 6.09
C HIS A 108 5.08 11.77 7.23
N GLY A 109 4.40 12.41 8.18
CA GLY A 109 4.99 12.96 9.39
C GLY A 109 5.21 11.91 10.49
N ASP A 110 5.57 12.37 11.70
CA ASP A 110 5.91 11.47 12.81
C ASP A 110 4.69 10.71 13.36
N ALA A 111 3.49 11.30 13.28
CA ALA A 111 2.26 10.65 13.70
C ALA A 111 1.93 9.47 12.79
N TRP A 112 2.02 9.68 11.47
CA TRP A 112 1.91 8.63 10.47
C TRP A 112 2.95 7.53 10.69
N ALA A 113 4.24 7.88 10.84
CA ALA A 113 5.31 6.90 11.00
C ALA A 113 5.09 6.02 12.24
N ARG A 114 4.79 6.62 13.40
CA ARG A 114 4.47 5.86 14.62
C ARG A 114 3.33 4.86 14.39
N LYS A 115 2.28 5.29 13.68
CA LYS A 115 1.11 4.46 13.40
C LYS A 115 1.44 3.31 12.44
N CYS A 116 2.25 3.52 11.40
CA CYS A 116 2.72 2.44 10.52
C CYS A 116 3.42 1.33 11.31
N PHE A 117 4.42 1.67 12.13
CA PHE A 117 5.16 0.69 12.94
C PHE A 117 4.24 -0.07 13.91
N GLU A 118 3.24 0.60 14.49
CA GLU A 118 2.23 -0.04 15.35
C GLU A 118 1.37 -1.03 14.57
N LEU A 119 0.86 -0.62 13.40
CA LEU A 119 0.03 -1.46 12.54
C LEU A 119 0.81 -2.68 12.05
N HIS A 120 2.06 -2.53 11.61
CA HIS A 120 2.89 -3.64 11.14
C HIS A 120 3.06 -4.70 12.23
N ARG A 121 3.36 -4.30 13.46
CA ARG A 121 3.52 -5.24 14.58
C ARG A 121 2.22 -5.89 15.02
N THR A 122 1.10 -5.20 14.83
CA THR A 122 -0.22 -5.72 15.19
C THR A 122 -0.71 -6.76 14.17
N TRP A 123 -0.45 -6.53 12.88
CA TRP A 123 -1.10 -7.27 11.79
C TRP A 123 -0.16 -8.14 10.95
N LEU A 124 1.16 -7.93 11.01
CA LEU A 124 2.13 -8.69 10.22
C LEU A 124 2.93 -9.70 11.06
N ARG A 125 3.39 -10.73 10.35
CA ARG A 125 4.22 -11.89 10.74
C ARG A 125 5.73 -11.72 10.58
N GLY A 126 6.56 -11.89 11.60
CA GLY A 126 7.99 -12.20 11.44
C GLY A 126 8.74 -11.28 10.46
N ALA A 127 9.31 -11.84 9.39
CA ALA A 127 10.08 -11.10 8.38
C ALA A 127 9.28 -10.00 7.67
N ALA A 128 7.95 -10.14 7.56
CA ALA A 128 7.09 -9.14 6.92
C ALA A 128 7.02 -7.83 7.72
N ILE A 129 7.15 -7.88 9.05
CA ILE A 129 7.22 -6.67 9.89
C ILE A 129 8.45 -5.86 9.49
N LYS A 130 9.62 -6.52 9.44
CA LYS A 130 10.88 -5.85 9.11
C LYS A 130 10.86 -5.28 7.69
N ALA A 131 10.32 -6.02 6.72
CA ALA A 131 10.18 -5.54 5.36
C ALA A 131 9.30 -4.27 5.27
N ALA A 132 8.14 -4.27 5.92
CA ALA A 132 7.24 -3.12 5.94
C ALA A 132 7.81 -1.92 6.72
N ASP A 133 8.44 -2.15 7.87
CA ASP A 133 9.12 -1.12 8.66
C ASP A 133 10.26 -0.46 7.86
N LEU A 134 10.99 -1.23 7.04
CA LEU A 134 12.04 -0.70 6.18
C LEU A 134 11.47 0.23 5.10
N GLU A 135 10.33 -0.10 4.49
CA GLU A 135 9.67 0.79 3.51
C GLU A 135 9.28 2.14 4.13
N VAL A 136 8.83 2.15 5.39
CA VAL A 136 8.55 3.39 6.13
C VAL A 136 9.82 4.24 6.29
N THR A 137 11.02 3.63 6.35
CA THR A 137 12.29 4.37 6.44
C THR A 137 12.74 5.04 5.14
N ARG A 138 11.98 4.92 4.04
CA ARG A 138 12.13 5.82 2.88
C ARG A 138 11.86 7.27 3.26
N TYR A 139 11.03 7.49 4.28
CA TYR A 139 10.65 8.81 4.78
C TYR A 139 11.49 9.22 5.99
N LEU A 140 11.73 10.54 6.14
CA LEU A 140 12.53 11.06 7.26
C LEU A 140 11.91 10.75 8.63
N SER A 141 10.59 10.87 8.74
CA SER A 141 9.82 10.49 9.94
C SER A 141 10.01 9.01 10.30
N GLY A 142 9.93 8.12 9.31
CA GLY A 142 10.19 6.70 9.47
C GLY A 142 11.61 6.39 9.94
N ARG A 143 12.62 7.12 9.44
CA ARG A 143 14.00 6.99 9.91
C ARG A 143 14.17 7.44 11.36
N ARG A 144 13.52 8.55 11.76
CA ARG A 144 13.51 9.01 13.16
C ARG A 144 12.85 7.97 14.06
N GLU A 145 11.72 7.44 13.63
CA GLU A 145 10.97 6.43 14.37
C GLU A 145 11.74 5.11 14.50
N TRP A 146 12.42 4.67 13.43
CA TRP A 146 13.34 3.53 13.48
C TRP A 146 14.43 3.74 14.53
N LYS A 147 15.15 4.87 14.46
CA LYS A 147 16.21 5.18 15.42
C LYS A 147 15.69 5.22 16.86
N ARG A 148 14.50 5.79 17.07
CA ARG A 148 13.85 5.83 18.38
C ARG A 148 13.56 4.44 18.93
N ARG A 149 13.16 3.49 18.08
CA ARG A 149 12.76 2.13 18.49
C ARG A 149 13.92 1.16 18.64
N PHE A 150 14.94 1.28 17.79
CA PHE A 150 16.03 0.29 17.70
C PHE A 150 17.39 0.84 18.12
N GLY A 151 17.51 2.14 18.41
CA GLY A 151 18.78 2.77 18.79
C GLY A 151 19.78 2.95 17.64
N GLU A 152 19.51 2.38 16.47
CA GLU A 152 20.40 2.40 15.30
C GLU A 152 19.79 3.13 14.10
N ARG A 153 20.61 3.41 13.08
CA ARG A 153 20.11 3.94 11.80
C ARG A 153 19.60 2.78 10.94
N PRO A 154 18.49 2.95 10.20
CA PRO A 154 18.04 1.91 9.27
C PRO A 154 19.07 1.71 8.16
N PRO A 155 19.17 0.50 7.58
CA PRO A 155 20.05 0.23 6.46
C PRO A 155 19.74 1.18 5.30
N LYS A 156 20.77 1.54 4.52
CA LYS A 156 20.58 2.36 3.32
C LYS A 156 19.78 1.54 2.31
N GLN A 157 18.51 1.89 2.13
CA GLN A 157 17.72 1.34 1.03
C GLN A 157 18.28 1.86 -0.30
N PRO A 158 18.35 1.02 -1.35
CA PRO A 158 18.71 1.49 -2.68
C PRO A 158 17.67 2.52 -3.12
N VAL A 159 18.09 3.77 -3.30
CA VAL A 159 17.24 4.80 -3.91
C VAL A 159 16.97 4.34 -5.34
N PRO A 160 15.70 4.16 -5.77
CA PRO A 160 15.40 3.95 -7.17
C PRO A 160 15.98 5.15 -7.92
N LYS A 161 16.98 4.91 -8.77
CA LYS A 161 17.56 5.99 -9.57
C LYS A 161 16.44 6.53 -10.47
N SER A 162 16.04 7.78 -10.23
CA SER A 162 15.15 8.50 -11.15
C SER A 162 15.80 8.52 -12.53
N SER A 163 15.04 8.17 -13.57
CA SER A 163 15.48 8.22 -14.96
C SER A 163 15.97 9.60 -15.39
N TRP A 164 15.50 10.66 -14.73
CA TRP A 164 15.94 12.05 -14.93
C TRP A 164 17.38 12.31 -14.48
N VAL A 165 17.89 11.56 -13.50
CA VAL A 165 19.27 11.73 -12.99
C VAL A 165 20.29 11.05 -13.93
N SER A 166 19.87 10.04 -14.68
CA SER A 166 20.68 9.41 -15.73
C SER A 166 20.86 10.29 -16.97
N GLU A 167 19.88 11.13 -17.31
CA GLU A 167 19.98 12.04 -18.46
C GLU A 167 20.80 13.30 -18.15
N GLY A 168 20.64 13.88 -16.96
CA GLY A 168 21.43 15.06 -16.56
C GLY A 168 22.95 14.81 -16.52
N ARG A 169 23.37 13.59 -16.15
CA ARG A 169 24.79 13.20 -16.19
C ARG A 169 25.33 12.97 -17.61
N ARG A 170 24.49 12.50 -18.53
CA ARG A 170 24.87 12.34 -19.95
C ARG A 170 24.99 13.69 -20.66
N ALA A 171 24.08 14.61 -20.39
CA ALA A 171 24.15 15.98 -20.91
C ALA A 171 25.40 16.73 -20.42
N ALA A 172 25.76 16.60 -19.14
CA ALA A 172 26.96 17.24 -18.58
C ALA A 172 28.29 16.61 -19.05
N ALA A 173 28.28 15.33 -19.44
CA ALA A 173 29.45 14.65 -19.99
C ALA A 173 29.62 14.87 -21.51
N ALA A 174 28.55 15.19 -22.23
CA ALA A 174 28.58 15.57 -23.65
C ALA A 174 28.89 17.06 -23.88
N ALA A 175 28.89 17.86 -22.80
CA ALA A 175 29.24 19.29 -22.82
C ALA A 175 30.67 19.57 -22.30
N ARG A 176 31.51 18.53 -22.19
CA ARG A 176 32.95 18.59 -21.89
C ARG A 176 33.71 17.94 -23.02
#